data_AF-A0A285YZ23-F1
#
_entry.id   AF-A0A285YZ23-F1
#
_cell.length_a   1.000
_cell.length_b   1.000
_cell.length_c   1.000
_cell.angle_alpha   90.00
_cell.angle_beta   90.00
_cell.angle_gamma   90.00
#
_symmetry.space_group_name_H-M   'P 1'
#
loop_
_entity.id
_entity.type
_entity.pdbx_description
1 polymer ?
#
loop_
_entity_poly.entity_id
_entity_poly.type
_entity_poly.pdbx_seq_one_letter_code
_entity_poly.pdbx_strand_id
1 'polypeptide(L)'
;MTARIWIALSLSLTAFLAGGSLPALATAQAGLAAVVSGRVIPAGGDDVRGVRVFARQGALSDSAEVDSAGRFSLVLPSVATDSLELWVDGGAPGTAAFHPARLRLGRAELAREQEIVLVPLRWTIQAGRYATHQVDVRLARAFSRPCASCTGFFRGLAARADSGRTGLQGWPADRFPLRVAFDREWNGEKVSPGDSAAFWRETDELEETLGADVFRPANLPDAAPREDGGPNDVILVWFDPDMGGIGGIGTAVSEGEDIGYGDLRLNRAALRGDVTTPGLVSHELLHTLGFGHTCAWRSVVADVRRCPYLRASSATEDDVAYVELAAEIRSLLRERHGRWALEAALAAMDAPPAPAVAVRSEAGR
;
A
#
# COMPACT_ATOMS: atom_id res chain seq x y z
N MET A 1 -20.81 -62.01 -23.64
CA MET A 1 -19.33 -61.96 -23.53
C MET A 1 -18.99 -61.83 -22.05
N THR A 2 -18.99 -62.95 -21.31
CA THR A 2 -17.77 -63.66 -20.83
C THR A 2 -16.92 -62.78 -19.90
N ALA A 3 -17.25 -62.71 -18.60
CA ALA A 3 -16.87 -63.65 -17.53
C ALA A 3 -15.39 -63.58 -17.12
N ARG A 4 -15.10 -63.21 -15.86
CA ARG A 4 -14.57 -64.14 -14.83
C ARG A 4 -14.16 -63.39 -13.54
N ILE A 5 -14.88 -63.71 -12.48
CA ILE A 5 -14.47 -63.63 -11.07
C ILE A 5 -13.60 -64.86 -10.79
N TRP A 6 -12.49 -64.71 -10.06
CA TRP A 6 -11.82 -65.79 -9.33
C TRP A 6 -11.24 -65.31 -8.00
N ILE A 7 -11.31 -66.24 -7.06
CA ILE A 7 -11.14 -66.19 -5.61
C ILE A 7 -9.69 -66.53 -5.22
N ALA A 8 -9.27 -65.90 -4.10
CA ALA A 8 -8.27 -66.28 -3.09
C ALA A 8 -6.86 -66.75 -3.50
N LEU A 9 -5.86 -66.19 -2.81
CA LEU A 9 -5.04 -66.97 -1.88
C LEU A 9 -4.27 -66.05 -0.93
N SER A 10 -4.61 -66.16 0.35
CA SER A 10 -3.83 -65.68 1.47
C SER A 10 -2.52 -66.46 1.55
N LEU A 11 -1.40 -65.75 1.59
CA LEU A 11 -0.12 -66.30 2.01
C LEU A 11 0.50 -65.33 3.01
N SER A 12 0.29 -65.67 4.28
CA SER A 12 1.05 -65.17 5.41
C SER A 12 2.49 -65.66 5.25
N LEU A 13 3.43 -64.74 5.04
CA LEU A 13 4.85 -65.03 5.23
C LEU A 13 5.39 -64.13 6.35
N THR A 14 5.29 -64.66 7.56
CA THR A 14 6.03 -64.21 8.73
C THR A 14 7.50 -64.58 8.53
N ALA A 15 8.36 -63.60 8.34
CA ALA A 15 9.81 -63.80 8.32
C ALA A 15 10.50 -62.80 9.27
N PHE A 16 10.86 -63.35 10.43
CA PHE A 16 11.97 -63.03 11.32
C PHE A 16 12.69 -61.68 11.21
N LEU A 17 12.56 -60.94 12.32
CA LEU A 17 13.55 -59.99 12.83
C LEU A 17 14.92 -60.66 12.95
N ALA A 18 15.90 -60.16 12.19
CA ALA A 18 17.32 -60.25 12.53
C ALA A 18 17.91 -58.86 12.34
N GLY A 19 18.37 -58.29 13.45
CA GLY A 19 18.85 -56.92 13.55
C GLY A 19 20.07 -56.68 12.68
N GLY A 20 19.90 -55.73 11.78
CA GLY A 20 20.96 -55.10 11.02
C GLY A 20 20.47 -53.70 10.72
N SER A 21 20.51 -52.80 11.71
CA SER A 21 20.39 -51.37 11.48
C SER A 21 21.55 -50.96 10.59
N LEU A 22 21.34 -51.03 9.28
CA LEU A 22 22.16 -50.30 8.32
C LEU A 22 22.18 -48.86 8.84
N PRO A 23 23.37 -48.23 9.00
CA PRO A 23 23.41 -46.81 9.28
C PRO A 23 22.59 -46.16 8.17
N ALA A 24 21.48 -45.51 8.55
CA ALA A 24 20.77 -44.65 7.64
C ALA A 24 21.83 -43.64 7.18
N LEU A 25 22.33 -43.84 5.96
CA LEU A 25 23.12 -42.84 5.27
C LEU A 25 22.16 -41.66 5.19
N ALA A 26 22.29 -40.74 6.13
CA ALA A 26 21.77 -39.40 5.99
C ALA A 26 22.43 -38.89 4.72
N THR A 27 21.74 -39.07 3.59
CA THR A 27 22.02 -38.33 2.39
C THR A 27 21.86 -36.88 2.81
N ALA A 28 22.98 -36.25 3.14
CA ALA A 28 23.09 -34.82 3.20
C ALA A 28 22.65 -34.37 1.81
N GLN A 29 21.37 -34.03 1.67
CA GLN A 29 20.91 -33.23 0.55
C GLN A 29 21.71 -31.96 0.68
N ALA A 30 22.81 -31.89 -0.07
CA ALA A 30 23.55 -30.67 -0.26
C ALA A 30 22.51 -29.67 -0.76
N GLY A 31 22.10 -28.77 0.13
CA GLY A 31 21.12 -27.75 -0.20
C GLY A 31 21.69 -26.99 -1.39
N LEU A 32 20.92 -26.92 -2.47
CA LEU A 32 21.31 -26.07 -3.59
C LEU A 32 21.38 -24.64 -3.05
N ALA A 33 22.47 -23.94 -3.38
CA ALA A 33 22.59 -22.53 -3.04
C ALA A 33 21.41 -21.77 -3.64
N ALA A 34 20.74 -20.96 -2.83
CA ALA A 34 19.66 -20.11 -3.31
C ALA A 34 20.24 -18.76 -3.70
N VAL A 35 19.99 -18.37 -4.94
CA VAL A 35 20.28 -17.02 -5.42
C VAL A 35 19.02 -16.19 -5.23
N VAL A 36 19.16 -15.06 -4.55
CA VAL A 36 18.09 -14.07 -4.41
C VAL A 36 18.53 -12.80 -5.10
N SER A 37 17.76 -12.39 -6.09
CA SER A 37 18.06 -11.21 -6.90
C SER A 37 16.87 -10.28 -6.92
N GLY A 38 17.13 -9.01 -7.20
CA GLY A 38 16.09 -8.01 -7.22
C GLY A 38 16.55 -6.64 -7.68
N ARG A 39 15.60 -5.72 -7.66
CA ARG A 39 15.75 -4.32 -7.90
C ARG A 39 15.12 -3.51 -6.76
N VAL A 40 15.83 -2.48 -6.35
CA VAL A 40 15.40 -1.41 -5.46
C VAL A 40 15.02 -0.21 -6.33
N ILE A 41 13.83 0.36 -6.08
CA ILE A 41 13.22 1.42 -6.88
C ILE A 41 12.96 2.62 -5.97
N PRO A 42 13.63 3.75 -6.15
CA PRO A 42 13.47 4.92 -5.28
C PRO A 42 12.18 5.68 -5.65
N ALA A 43 11.20 5.76 -4.73
CA ALA A 43 10.08 6.66 -4.94
C ALA A 43 10.55 8.13 -4.89
N GLY A 44 10.18 8.93 -5.88
CA GLY A 44 10.66 10.31 -6.04
C GLY A 44 11.97 10.45 -6.85
N GLY A 45 12.55 9.33 -7.32
CA GLY A 45 13.69 9.35 -8.25
C GLY A 45 15.06 9.64 -7.64
N ASP A 46 15.18 9.58 -6.31
CA ASP A 46 16.45 9.75 -5.60
C ASP A 46 17.46 8.63 -5.93
N ASP A 47 18.74 8.88 -5.65
CA ASP A 47 19.81 7.92 -5.89
C ASP A 47 19.83 6.81 -4.82
N VAL A 48 19.99 5.56 -5.25
CA VAL A 48 20.08 4.37 -4.38
C VAL A 48 21.51 3.98 -4.03
N ARG A 49 22.52 4.77 -4.40
CA ARG A 49 23.92 4.53 -3.99
C ARG A 49 24.05 4.47 -2.47
N GLY A 50 24.73 3.42 -2.01
CA GLY A 50 24.95 3.16 -0.58
C GLY A 50 23.78 2.46 0.11
N VAL A 51 22.74 2.08 -0.63
CA VAL A 51 21.75 1.11 -0.16
C VAL A 51 22.36 -0.29 -0.21
N ARG A 52 22.20 -1.05 0.87
CA ARG A 52 22.61 -2.45 0.97
C ARG A 52 21.43 -3.35 1.27
N VAL A 53 21.42 -4.51 0.63
CA VAL A 53 20.47 -5.58 0.89
C VAL A 53 21.15 -6.69 1.67
N PHE A 54 20.48 -7.15 2.71
CA PHE A 54 20.90 -8.26 3.55
C PHE A 54 19.88 -9.37 3.43
N ALA A 55 20.35 -10.60 3.33
CA ALA A 55 19.51 -11.79 3.44
C ALA A 55 19.87 -12.55 4.70
N ARG A 56 18.86 -13.03 5.43
CA ARG A 56 19.06 -13.80 6.66
C ARG A 56 18.14 -15.01 6.74
N GLN A 57 18.74 -16.14 7.10
CA GLN A 57 18.04 -17.38 7.40
C GLN A 57 18.68 -18.09 8.60
N GLY A 58 18.06 -17.97 9.77
CA GLY A 58 18.64 -18.48 11.01
C GLY A 58 19.99 -17.80 11.30
N ALA A 59 21.07 -18.60 11.27
CA ALA A 59 22.44 -18.15 11.44
C ALA A 59 23.16 -17.81 10.12
N LEU A 60 22.57 -18.15 8.97
CA LEU A 60 23.11 -17.80 7.67
C LEU A 60 22.73 -16.37 7.33
N SER A 61 23.70 -15.61 6.82
CA SER A 61 23.48 -14.26 6.32
C SER A 61 24.39 -13.98 5.13
N ASP A 62 23.88 -13.17 4.20
CA ASP A 62 24.65 -12.59 3.10
C ASP A 62 24.25 -11.13 2.92
N SER A 63 25.08 -10.32 2.25
CA SER A 63 24.76 -8.93 1.94
C SER A 63 25.39 -8.47 0.62
N ALA A 64 24.69 -7.60 -0.08
CA ALA A 64 25.12 -7.04 -1.37
C ALA A 64 24.79 -5.55 -1.43
N GLU A 65 25.71 -4.77 -1.98
CA GLU A 65 25.45 -3.39 -2.38
C GLU A 65 24.46 -3.37 -3.54
N VAL A 66 23.60 -2.35 -3.55
CA VAL A 66 22.74 -2.03 -4.68
C VAL A 66 23.55 -1.26 -5.72
N ASP A 67 23.54 -1.72 -6.97
CA ASP A 67 24.23 -1.03 -8.06
C ASP A 67 23.51 0.26 -8.51
N SER A 68 24.11 1.00 -9.43
CA SER A 68 23.53 2.26 -9.93
C SER A 68 22.23 2.09 -10.72
N ALA A 69 21.87 0.87 -11.13
CA ALA A 69 20.59 0.54 -11.75
C ALA A 69 19.55 0.04 -10.73
N GLY A 70 19.89 0.05 -9.44
CA GLY A 70 19.07 -0.45 -8.36
C GLY A 70 19.14 -1.96 -8.16
N ARG A 71 20.04 -2.70 -8.82
CA ARG A 71 20.06 -4.16 -8.77
C ARG A 71 20.92 -4.71 -7.66
N PHE A 72 20.53 -5.88 -7.14
CA PHE A 72 21.29 -6.66 -6.18
C PHE A 72 21.19 -8.16 -6.46
N SER A 73 22.17 -8.92 -5.99
CA SER A 73 22.16 -10.39 -6.01
C SER A 73 22.89 -10.94 -4.80
N LEU A 74 22.28 -11.89 -4.11
CA LEU A 74 22.74 -12.53 -2.88
C LEU A 74 22.79 -14.04 -3.10
N VAL A 75 23.75 -14.73 -2.48
CA VAL A 75 23.90 -16.18 -2.58
C VAL A 75 23.93 -16.79 -1.19
N LEU A 76 22.90 -17.56 -0.86
CA LEU A 76 22.83 -18.29 0.41
C LEU A 76 23.19 -19.77 0.19
N PRO A 77 24.12 -20.35 0.97
CA PRO A 77 24.63 -21.70 0.75
C PRO A 77 23.57 -22.80 0.75
N SER A 78 22.50 -22.64 1.53
CA SER A 78 21.37 -23.56 1.55
C SER A 78 20.13 -22.90 2.18
N VAL A 79 18.99 -22.94 1.49
CA VAL A 79 17.71 -22.50 2.07
C VAL A 79 16.91 -23.73 2.50
N ALA A 80 17.03 -24.09 3.77
CA ALA A 80 16.37 -25.26 4.37
C ALA A 80 15.00 -24.94 5.02
N THR A 81 14.68 -23.67 5.23
CA THR A 81 13.43 -23.21 5.87
C THR A 81 12.41 -22.70 4.85
N ASP A 82 11.15 -22.60 5.28
CA ASP A 82 10.03 -22.17 4.45
C ASP A 82 10.09 -20.70 4.01
N SER A 83 10.90 -19.88 4.69
CA SER A 83 11.05 -18.47 4.39
C SER A 83 12.46 -17.93 4.60
N LEU A 84 12.81 -16.91 3.82
CA LEU A 84 14.00 -16.06 3.95
C LEU A 84 13.61 -14.66 4.39
N GLU A 85 14.35 -14.04 5.31
CA GLU A 85 14.21 -12.61 5.59
C GLU A 85 15.15 -11.80 4.69
N LEU A 86 14.63 -10.80 3.98
CA LEU A 86 15.44 -9.75 3.36
C LEU A 86 15.28 -8.46 4.16
N TRP A 87 16.38 -7.74 4.31
CA TRP A 87 16.41 -6.40 4.87
C TRP A 87 17.11 -5.49 3.88
N VAL A 88 16.48 -4.38 3.53
CA VAL A 88 17.06 -3.31 2.71
C VAL A 88 17.28 -2.13 3.63
N ASP A 89 18.51 -1.68 3.79
CA ASP A 89 18.75 -0.44 4.53
C ASP A 89 18.26 0.78 3.75
N GLY A 90 18.12 1.91 4.44
CA GLY A 90 17.68 3.17 3.83
C GLY A 90 18.80 3.98 3.18
N GLY A 91 19.98 3.39 3.02
CA GLY A 91 21.25 4.07 2.78
C GLY A 91 22.18 4.08 4.01
N ALA A 92 23.39 4.59 3.81
CA ALA A 92 24.42 4.56 4.84
C ALA A 92 24.02 5.33 6.12
N PRO A 93 24.47 4.87 7.32
CA PRO A 93 24.17 5.53 8.59
C PRO A 93 24.52 7.02 8.57
N GLY A 94 23.57 7.88 8.96
CA GLY A 94 23.74 9.33 8.98
C GLY A 94 23.48 10.03 7.63
N THR A 95 23.35 9.27 6.55
CA THR A 95 23.00 9.77 5.20
C THR A 95 21.83 9.01 4.58
N ALA A 96 21.03 8.31 5.39
CA ALA A 96 19.87 7.56 4.91
C ALA A 96 18.90 8.52 4.20
N ALA A 97 18.53 8.18 2.98
CA ALA A 97 17.55 8.91 2.18
C ALA A 97 16.16 8.24 2.25
N PHE A 98 16.12 6.95 2.60
CA PHE A 98 14.91 6.14 2.60
C PHE A 98 14.63 5.52 3.97
N HIS A 99 13.37 5.14 4.18
CA HIS A 99 13.01 4.20 5.24
C HIS A 99 13.61 2.82 4.90
N PRO A 100 14.15 2.09 5.90
CA PRO A 100 14.56 0.70 5.68
C PRO A 100 13.33 -0.14 5.33
N ALA A 101 13.52 -1.25 4.62
CA ALA A 101 12.45 -2.18 4.28
C ALA A 101 12.80 -3.60 4.72
N ARG A 102 11.81 -4.33 5.23
CA ARG A 102 11.95 -5.74 5.64
C ARG A 102 10.95 -6.59 4.89
N LEU A 103 11.45 -7.70 4.36
CA LEU A 103 10.68 -8.69 3.62
C LEU A 103 10.88 -10.08 4.20
N ARG A 104 9.86 -10.92 4.10
CA ARG A 104 9.87 -12.34 4.42
C ARG A 104 9.39 -13.09 3.18
N LEU A 105 10.32 -13.65 2.44
CA LEU A 105 10.08 -14.33 1.18
C LEU A 105 9.84 -15.81 1.43
N GLY A 106 8.69 -16.32 0.97
CA GLY A 106 8.47 -17.76 0.89
C GLY A 106 9.22 -18.40 -0.28
N ARG A 107 9.15 -19.72 -0.37
CA ARG A 107 9.82 -20.49 -1.44
C ARG A 107 9.41 -20.07 -2.85
N ALA A 108 8.14 -19.71 -3.06
CA ALA A 108 7.63 -19.27 -4.35
C ALA A 108 8.15 -17.88 -4.73
N GLU A 109 8.31 -17.00 -3.74
CA GLU A 109 8.87 -15.67 -3.91
C GLU A 109 10.37 -15.71 -4.22
N LEU A 110 11.13 -16.59 -3.56
CA LEU A 110 12.58 -16.71 -3.76
C LEU A 110 13.00 -17.00 -5.21
N ALA A 111 12.14 -17.67 -5.98
CA ALA A 111 12.39 -17.97 -7.39
C ALA A 111 12.14 -16.78 -8.33
N ARG A 112 11.69 -15.63 -7.80
CA ARG A 112 11.37 -14.43 -8.56
C ARG A 112 12.40 -13.33 -8.31
N GLU A 113 12.55 -12.44 -9.26
CA GLU A 113 13.20 -11.15 -9.02
C GLU A 113 12.35 -10.34 -8.04
N GLN A 114 12.98 -9.78 -7.01
CA GLN A 114 12.28 -8.96 -6.02
C GLN A 114 12.29 -7.51 -6.45
N GLU A 115 11.12 -6.87 -6.49
CA GLU A 115 11.03 -5.44 -6.79
C GLU A 115 10.52 -4.67 -5.58
N ILE A 116 11.40 -3.85 -5.03
CA ILE A 116 11.25 -3.20 -3.73
C ILE A 116 11.28 -1.69 -3.95
N VAL A 117 10.13 -1.04 -3.77
CA VAL A 117 10.03 0.42 -3.80
C VAL A 117 10.45 0.97 -2.45
N LEU A 118 11.50 1.79 -2.43
CA LEU A 118 11.93 2.49 -1.22
C LEU A 118 11.11 3.75 -1.02
N VAL A 119 10.68 3.93 0.22
CA VAL A 119 9.93 5.12 0.63
C VAL A 119 10.93 6.16 1.15
N PRO A 120 10.94 7.38 0.61
CA PRO A 120 11.89 8.39 1.06
C PRO A 120 11.58 8.86 2.48
N LEU A 121 12.59 9.38 3.18
CA LEU A 121 12.41 10.03 4.49
C LEU A 121 11.80 11.43 4.37
N ARG A 122 11.90 12.04 3.19
CA ARG A 122 11.33 13.36 2.87
C ARG A 122 10.70 13.33 1.49
N TRP A 123 9.56 13.98 1.34
CA TRP A 123 8.89 14.15 0.06
C TRP A 123 8.94 15.63 -0.33
N THR A 124 9.35 15.92 -1.56
CA THR A 124 9.20 17.25 -2.14
C THR A 124 7.90 17.27 -2.94
N ILE A 125 6.98 18.15 -2.56
CA ILE A 125 5.69 18.28 -3.25
C ILE A 125 5.93 18.78 -4.67
N GLN A 126 5.36 18.11 -5.65
CA GLN A 126 5.66 18.35 -7.07
C GLN A 126 4.81 19.46 -7.66
N ALA A 127 3.54 19.57 -7.24
CA ALA A 127 2.59 20.48 -7.86
C ALA A 127 1.67 21.18 -6.85
N GLY A 128 0.87 22.11 -7.36
CA GLY A 128 -0.21 22.76 -6.60
C GLY A 128 0.29 23.82 -5.62
N ARG A 129 -0.57 24.11 -4.64
CA ARG A 129 -0.38 25.21 -3.68
C ARG A 129 0.90 25.08 -2.85
N TYR A 130 1.37 23.86 -2.63
CA TYR A 130 2.55 23.56 -1.80
C TYR A 130 3.75 23.08 -2.61
N ALA A 131 3.76 23.25 -3.94
CA ALA A 131 4.88 22.85 -4.79
C ALA A 131 6.22 23.32 -4.21
N THR A 132 7.24 22.46 -4.29
CA THR A 132 8.60 22.62 -3.73
C THR A 132 8.74 22.55 -2.21
N HIS A 133 7.64 22.53 -1.45
CA HIS A 133 7.72 22.29 -0.01
C HIS A 133 8.25 20.87 0.27
N GLN A 134 8.99 20.72 1.36
CA GLN A 134 9.50 19.43 1.81
C GLN A 134 8.78 18.98 3.07
N VAL A 135 8.26 17.76 3.06
CA VAL A 135 7.56 17.14 4.19
C VAL A 135 8.34 15.91 4.66
N ASP A 136 8.58 15.80 5.97
CA ASP A 136 9.13 14.59 6.58
C ASP A 136 8.12 13.44 6.47
N VAL A 137 8.49 12.36 5.78
CA VAL A 137 7.67 11.17 5.64
C VAL A 137 7.83 10.30 6.89
N ARG A 138 6.73 10.12 7.63
CA ARG A 138 6.67 9.33 8.87
C ARG A 138 5.61 8.25 8.71
N LEU A 139 5.97 7.10 8.15
CA LEU A 139 5.00 6.04 7.82
C LEU A 139 4.20 5.54 9.03
N ALA A 140 4.83 5.39 10.20
CA ALA A 140 4.12 5.00 11.42
C ALA A 140 2.95 5.96 11.75
N ARG A 141 3.09 7.26 11.44
CA ARG A 141 2.01 8.25 11.59
C ARG A 141 0.94 8.07 10.51
N ALA A 142 1.31 7.85 9.25
CA ALA A 142 0.36 7.66 8.15
C ALA A 142 -0.53 6.41 8.31
N PHE A 143 0.00 5.35 8.93
CA PHE A 143 -0.76 4.13 9.27
C PHE A 143 -1.41 4.16 10.66
N SER A 144 -1.15 5.19 11.47
CA SER A 144 -1.71 5.28 12.82
C SER A 144 -3.23 5.42 12.76
N ARG A 145 -3.94 4.58 13.50
CA ARG A 145 -5.40 4.55 13.52
C ARG A 145 -5.91 5.52 14.58
N PRO A 146 -6.88 6.41 14.27
CA PRO A 146 -7.54 7.25 15.26
C PRO A 146 -8.29 6.48 16.35
N CYS A 147 -8.70 5.24 16.06
CA CYS A 147 -9.41 4.36 16.98
C CYS A 147 -9.18 2.87 16.65
N ALA A 148 -9.56 1.96 17.55
CA ALA A 148 -9.32 0.52 17.39
C ALA A 148 -9.94 -0.08 16.11
N SER A 149 -11.11 0.41 15.70
CA SER A 149 -11.84 -0.04 14.51
C SER A 149 -11.66 0.86 13.28
N CYS A 150 -10.85 1.93 13.38
CA CYS A 150 -10.62 2.89 12.31
C CYS A 150 -9.44 2.47 11.44
N THR A 151 -9.31 3.04 10.25
CA THR A 151 -8.07 3.00 9.46
C THR A 151 -7.29 4.30 9.62
N GLY A 152 -5.97 4.28 9.40
CA GLY A 152 -5.18 5.50 9.28
C GLY A 152 -5.37 6.18 7.93
N PHE A 153 -4.56 7.22 7.66
CA PHE A 153 -4.58 7.96 6.40
C PHE A 153 -4.32 7.03 5.21
N PHE A 154 -3.28 6.20 5.31
CA PHE A 154 -3.13 5.04 4.44
C PHE A 154 -4.01 3.91 4.95
N ARG A 155 -5.00 3.53 4.13
CA ARG A 155 -5.93 2.45 4.45
C ARG A 155 -5.20 1.11 4.31
N GLY A 156 -5.17 0.34 5.39
CA GLY A 156 -4.53 -0.98 5.42
C GLY A 156 -4.80 -1.69 6.75
N LEU A 157 -5.42 -2.87 6.68
CA LEU A 157 -5.68 -3.71 7.85
C LEU A 157 -4.40 -4.47 8.22
N ALA A 158 -3.51 -3.77 8.92
CA ALA A 158 -2.21 -4.22 9.40
C ALA A 158 -1.22 -4.49 8.25
N ALA A 159 -0.08 -3.78 8.27
CA ALA A 159 1.15 -4.43 7.83
C ALA A 159 1.22 -5.73 8.64
N ARG A 160 0.94 -6.86 8.01
CA ARG A 160 1.12 -8.15 8.66
C ARG A 160 2.58 -8.15 9.15
N ALA A 161 2.80 -8.62 10.37
CA ALA A 161 4.14 -8.69 10.97
C ALA A 161 5.15 -9.45 10.07
N ASP A 162 4.63 -10.24 9.13
CA ASP A 162 5.31 -10.74 7.95
C ASP A 162 5.00 -9.80 6.77
N SER A 163 6.02 -9.09 6.28
CA SER A 163 5.96 -8.16 5.13
C SER A 163 4.95 -8.59 4.05
N GLY A 164 3.78 -7.95 4.06
CA GLY A 164 2.78 -8.18 3.03
C GLY A 164 3.19 -7.54 1.71
N ARG A 165 2.67 -8.07 0.60
CA ARG A 165 2.60 -7.30 -0.65
C ARG A 165 1.91 -5.98 -0.35
N THR A 166 2.37 -4.88 -0.96
CA THR A 166 1.74 -3.59 -0.73
C THR A 166 0.32 -3.56 -1.23
N GLY A 167 -0.62 -3.27 -0.32
CA GLY A 167 -2.06 -3.25 -0.56
C GLY A 167 -2.63 -1.84 -0.55
N LEU A 168 -1.85 -0.85 -0.99
CA LEU A 168 -2.29 0.54 -1.07
C LEU A 168 -3.36 0.67 -2.15
N GLN A 169 -4.62 0.85 -1.76
CA GLN A 169 -5.73 1.04 -2.69
C GLN A 169 -5.71 2.44 -3.33
N GLY A 170 -6.21 2.55 -4.55
CA GLY A 170 -6.30 3.79 -5.30
C GLY A 170 -6.92 3.59 -6.67
N TRP A 171 -7.23 4.67 -7.37
CA TRP A 171 -7.71 4.60 -8.75
C TRP A 171 -6.56 4.22 -9.71
N PRO A 172 -6.85 3.54 -10.84
CA PRO A 172 -5.87 3.38 -11.92
C PRO A 172 -5.56 4.73 -12.59
N ALA A 173 -4.30 4.96 -12.97
CA ALA A 173 -3.84 6.25 -13.51
C ALA A 173 -4.55 6.65 -14.82
N ASP A 174 -4.90 5.66 -15.65
CA ASP A 174 -5.62 5.85 -16.92
C ASP A 174 -7.10 6.26 -16.74
N ARG A 175 -7.60 6.30 -15.49
CA ARG A 175 -8.97 6.74 -15.18
C ARG A 175 -9.10 8.23 -14.87
N PHE A 176 -8.00 8.92 -14.63
CA PHE A 176 -8.05 10.35 -14.35
C PHE A 176 -8.25 11.18 -15.63
N PRO A 177 -8.99 12.30 -15.56
CA PRO A 177 -9.79 12.76 -14.42
C PRO A 177 -11.07 11.91 -14.21
N LEU A 178 -11.37 11.62 -12.94
CA LEU A 178 -12.50 10.81 -12.48
C LEU A 178 -13.82 11.53 -12.77
N ARG A 179 -14.81 10.77 -13.23
CA ARG A 179 -16.13 11.30 -13.55
C ARG A 179 -16.97 11.45 -12.28
N VAL A 180 -17.44 12.66 -12.00
CA VAL A 180 -18.33 12.95 -10.88
C VAL A 180 -19.72 13.25 -11.40
N ALA A 181 -20.70 12.43 -11.00
CA ALA A 181 -22.08 12.61 -11.40
C ALA A 181 -22.98 12.78 -10.18
N PHE A 182 -23.86 13.77 -10.25
CA PHE A 182 -24.91 13.95 -9.27
C PHE A 182 -26.07 13.00 -9.54
N ASP A 183 -26.41 12.18 -8.57
CA ASP A 183 -27.66 11.43 -8.59
C ASP A 183 -28.82 12.37 -8.24
N ARG A 184 -29.53 12.81 -9.28
CA ARG A 184 -30.64 13.75 -9.18
C ARG A 184 -31.99 13.07 -8.99
N GLU A 185 -32.05 11.74 -9.17
CA GLU A 185 -33.29 11.02 -9.43
C GLU A 185 -33.55 9.88 -8.45
N TRP A 186 -32.51 9.25 -7.89
CA TRP A 186 -32.66 7.95 -7.22
C TRP A 186 -32.39 7.98 -5.70
N ASN A 187 -31.35 8.66 -5.23
CA ASN A 187 -30.85 8.43 -3.85
C ASN A 187 -30.99 9.57 -2.84
N GLY A 188 -31.98 10.48 -3.00
CA GLY A 188 -32.33 11.41 -1.93
C GLY A 188 -32.96 12.72 -2.40
N GLU A 189 -32.46 13.84 -1.89
CA GLU A 189 -33.00 15.15 -2.23
C GLU A 189 -32.54 15.63 -3.62
N LYS A 190 -33.44 16.27 -4.39
CA LYS A 190 -33.10 16.85 -5.70
C LYS A 190 -31.94 17.83 -5.62
N VAL A 191 -30.86 17.58 -6.34
CA VAL A 191 -29.69 18.49 -6.43
C VAL A 191 -30.09 19.78 -7.14
N SER A 192 -29.97 20.92 -6.44
CA SER A 192 -30.18 22.24 -7.04
C SER A 192 -28.91 22.76 -7.74
N PRO A 193 -29.02 23.75 -8.64
CA PRO A 193 -27.84 24.41 -9.22
C PRO A 193 -26.91 25.01 -8.16
N GLY A 194 -27.45 25.54 -7.06
CA GLY A 194 -26.65 26.10 -5.96
C GLY A 194 -25.84 25.04 -5.21
N ASP A 195 -26.40 23.84 -5.04
CA ASP A 195 -25.69 22.70 -4.44
C ASP A 195 -24.52 22.26 -5.31
N SER A 196 -24.77 22.13 -6.62
CA SER A 196 -23.73 21.78 -7.59
C SER A 196 -22.60 22.81 -7.61
N ALA A 197 -22.93 24.10 -7.59
CA ALA A 197 -21.93 25.17 -7.57
C ALA A 197 -21.13 25.20 -6.25
N ALA A 198 -21.76 24.89 -5.12
CA ALA A 198 -21.07 24.79 -3.83
C ALA A 198 -20.09 23.60 -3.81
N PHE A 199 -20.52 22.46 -4.33
CA PHE A 199 -19.67 21.27 -4.45
C PHE A 199 -18.45 21.52 -5.34
N TRP A 200 -18.67 22.05 -6.55
CA TRP A 200 -17.57 22.26 -7.51
C TRP A 200 -16.58 23.30 -7.00
N ARG A 201 -17.01 24.35 -6.30
CA ARG A 201 -16.07 25.32 -5.71
C ARG A 201 -15.07 24.69 -4.73
N GLU A 202 -15.51 23.78 -3.85
CA GLU A 202 -14.59 23.07 -2.95
C GLU A 202 -13.77 21.97 -3.66
N THR A 203 -14.29 21.43 -4.76
CA THR A 203 -13.55 20.50 -5.63
C THR A 203 -12.41 21.23 -6.32
N ASP A 204 -12.69 22.39 -6.93
CA ASP A 204 -11.70 23.25 -7.58
C ASP A 204 -10.61 23.68 -6.58
N GLU A 205 -10.98 24.01 -5.33
CA GLU A 205 -9.99 24.33 -4.28
C GLU A 205 -9.10 23.14 -3.93
N LEU A 206 -9.65 21.92 -3.88
CA LEU A 206 -8.87 20.70 -3.65
C LEU A 206 -7.91 20.45 -4.82
N GLU A 207 -8.37 20.56 -6.07
CA GLU A 207 -7.56 20.37 -7.27
C GLU A 207 -6.45 21.42 -7.41
N GLU A 208 -6.73 22.69 -7.10
CA GLU A 208 -5.72 23.74 -7.01
C GLU A 208 -4.67 23.41 -5.94
N THR A 209 -5.11 22.89 -4.80
CA THR A 209 -4.23 22.53 -3.69
C THR A 209 -3.32 21.34 -4.06
N LEU A 210 -3.87 20.33 -4.73
CA LEU A 210 -3.12 19.16 -5.24
C LEU A 210 -2.27 19.48 -6.47
N GLY A 211 -2.66 20.49 -7.26
CA GLY A 211 -2.02 20.81 -8.53
C GLY A 211 -2.31 19.81 -9.65
N ALA A 212 -3.48 19.18 -9.65
CA ALA A 212 -3.85 18.15 -10.62
C ALA A 212 -5.33 18.23 -11.00
N ASP A 213 -5.63 17.88 -12.25
CA ASP A 213 -6.99 17.63 -12.73
C ASP A 213 -7.42 16.21 -12.33
N VAL A 214 -8.11 16.09 -11.21
CA VAL A 214 -8.50 14.85 -10.55
C VAL A 214 -9.95 14.47 -10.88
N PHE A 215 -10.83 15.46 -11.02
CA PHE A 215 -12.27 15.30 -11.12
C PHE A 215 -12.79 16.04 -12.36
N ARG A 216 -13.86 15.50 -12.96
CA ARG A 216 -14.59 16.17 -14.04
C ARG A 216 -16.08 15.90 -13.93
N PRO A 217 -16.94 16.86 -14.32
CA PRO A 217 -18.38 16.63 -14.33
C PRO A 217 -18.78 15.57 -15.35
N ALA A 218 -19.76 14.75 -14.98
CA ALA A 218 -20.43 13.79 -15.86
C ALA A 218 -21.95 13.80 -15.63
N ASN A 219 -22.70 13.40 -16.65
CA ASN A 219 -24.14 13.19 -16.49
C ASN A 219 -24.41 11.82 -15.85
N LEU A 220 -25.46 11.73 -15.04
CA LEU A 220 -25.83 10.49 -14.35
C LEU A 220 -26.03 9.30 -15.31
N PRO A 221 -26.68 9.41 -16.48
CA PRO A 221 -26.83 8.26 -17.39
C PRO A 221 -25.51 7.68 -17.89
N ASP A 222 -24.47 8.52 -17.99
CA ASP A 222 -23.13 8.12 -18.42
C ASP A 222 -22.31 7.50 -17.27
N ALA A 223 -22.81 7.65 -16.05
CA ALA A 223 -22.12 7.37 -14.80
C ALA A 223 -22.83 6.34 -13.89
N ALA A 224 -24.09 6.01 -14.20
CA ALA A 224 -24.89 5.10 -13.38
C ALA A 224 -24.28 3.69 -13.34
N PRO A 225 -24.31 3.00 -12.19
CA PRO A 225 -24.02 1.57 -12.11
C PRO A 225 -24.99 0.82 -13.02
N ARG A 226 -24.48 -0.15 -13.78
CA ARG A 226 -25.25 -0.93 -14.75
C ARG A 226 -25.08 -2.41 -14.44
N GLU A 227 -26.05 -3.23 -14.84
CA GLU A 227 -26.00 -4.69 -14.67
C GLU A 227 -24.81 -5.34 -15.39
N ASP A 228 -24.25 -4.65 -16.40
CA ASP A 228 -23.03 -5.05 -17.13
C ASP A 228 -21.72 -4.64 -16.43
N GLY A 229 -21.80 -4.11 -15.20
CA GLY A 229 -20.65 -3.68 -14.40
C GLY A 229 -20.46 -2.16 -14.36
N GLY A 230 -21.19 -1.38 -15.17
CA GLY A 230 -21.09 0.08 -15.15
C GLY A 230 -19.68 0.63 -15.44
N PRO A 231 -19.51 1.95 -15.37
CA PRO A 231 -18.20 2.59 -15.55
C PRO A 231 -17.30 2.51 -14.31
N ASN A 232 -16.06 2.04 -14.48
CA ASN A 232 -15.06 1.88 -13.41
C ASN A 232 -14.21 3.14 -13.11
N ASP A 233 -14.79 4.33 -13.22
CA ASP A 233 -14.11 5.64 -13.06
C ASP A 233 -15.07 6.73 -12.56
N VAL A 234 -16.08 6.33 -11.80
CA VAL A 234 -17.18 7.21 -11.39
C VAL A 234 -17.25 7.38 -9.88
N ILE A 235 -17.47 8.63 -9.47
CA ILE A 235 -17.93 9.02 -8.15
C ILE A 235 -19.37 9.50 -8.28
N LEU A 236 -20.30 8.81 -7.61
CA LEU A 236 -21.69 9.27 -7.50
C LEU A 236 -21.87 10.15 -6.28
N VAL A 237 -22.50 11.29 -6.48
CA VAL A 237 -22.78 12.28 -5.44
C VAL A 237 -24.27 12.43 -5.21
N TRP A 238 -24.72 12.36 -3.97
CA TRP A 238 -26.13 12.64 -3.62
C TRP A 238 -26.29 13.27 -2.24
N PHE A 239 -27.47 13.84 -2.00
CA PHE A 239 -27.84 14.41 -0.71
C PHE A 239 -28.73 13.45 0.05
N ASP A 240 -28.28 13.05 1.24
CA ASP A 240 -28.99 12.13 2.11
C ASP A 240 -29.62 12.92 3.28
N PRO A 241 -30.96 13.05 3.32
CA PRO A 241 -31.66 13.82 4.36
C PRO A 241 -31.59 13.16 5.74
N ASP A 242 -31.27 11.87 5.82
CA ASP A 242 -31.23 11.10 7.06
C ASP A 242 -29.83 11.14 7.72
N MET A 243 -28.90 11.93 7.17
CA MET A 243 -27.58 12.18 7.77
C MET A 243 -27.67 13.03 9.05
N GLY A 244 -28.07 12.38 10.14
CA GLY A 244 -28.18 12.97 11.47
C GLY A 244 -26.81 13.36 12.06
N GLY A 245 -26.43 14.63 11.94
CA GLY A 245 -25.24 15.21 12.58
C GLY A 245 -23.90 14.81 11.94
N ILE A 246 -23.92 14.20 10.75
CA ILE A 246 -22.74 13.90 9.94
C ILE A 246 -22.78 14.79 8.70
N GLY A 247 -21.66 15.46 8.39
CA GLY A 247 -21.58 16.36 7.24
C GLY A 247 -21.55 15.63 5.90
N GLY A 248 -20.82 14.51 5.82
CA GLY A 248 -20.65 13.74 4.61
C GLY A 248 -20.11 12.34 4.87
N ILE A 249 -20.20 11.49 3.85
CA ILE A 249 -19.59 10.16 3.80
C ILE A 249 -19.06 9.95 2.38
N GLY A 250 -17.75 9.96 2.22
CA GLY A 250 -17.03 9.50 1.04
C GLY A 250 -16.55 8.05 1.22
N THR A 251 -16.84 7.20 0.24
CA THR A 251 -16.39 5.81 0.22
C THR A 251 -15.78 5.49 -1.14
N ALA A 252 -14.77 4.63 -1.10
CA ALA A 252 -14.13 4.04 -2.26
C ALA A 252 -14.41 2.53 -2.25
N VAL A 253 -14.91 2.02 -3.35
CA VAL A 253 -15.18 0.60 -3.56
C VAL A 253 -14.08 0.03 -4.45
N SER A 254 -13.35 -0.92 -3.90
CA SER A 254 -12.16 -1.49 -4.51
C SER A 254 -12.36 -2.95 -4.89
N GLU A 255 -11.89 -3.33 -6.07
CA GLU A 255 -11.69 -4.72 -6.47
C GLU A 255 -10.19 -5.03 -6.40
N GLY A 256 -9.77 -5.66 -5.29
CA GLY A 256 -8.36 -5.84 -4.99
C GLY A 256 -7.67 -4.53 -4.60
N GLU A 257 -6.67 -4.12 -5.37
CA GLU A 257 -5.87 -2.89 -5.16
C GLU A 257 -6.47 -1.68 -5.89
N ASP A 258 -7.50 -1.89 -6.70
CA ASP A 258 -8.02 -0.88 -7.62
C ASP A 258 -9.39 -0.40 -7.18
N ILE A 259 -9.50 0.91 -6.99
CA ILE A 259 -10.79 1.57 -6.83
C ILE A 259 -11.44 1.61 -8.22
N GLY A 260 -12.62 1.01 -8.32
CA GLY A 260 -13.44 1.07 -9.52
C GLY A 260 -14.62 2.04 -9.38
N TYR A 261 -15.02 2.36 -8.15
CA TYR A 261 -16.21 3.14 -7.90
C TYR A 261 -16.08 3.95 -6.60
N GLY A 262 -16.63 5.16 -6.59
CA GLY A 262 -16.76 5.98 -5.39
C GLY A 262 -18.21 6.39 -5.14
N ASP A 263 -18.58 6.49 -3.88
CA ASP A 263 -19.81 7.14 -3.46
C ASP A 263 -19.56 8.27 -2.48
N LEU A 264 -20.32 9.34 -2.63
CA LEU A 264 -20.20 10.54 -1.82
C LEU A 264 -21.60 11.02 -1.43
N ARG A 265 -21.92 10.88 -0.15
CA ARG A 265 -23.18 11.32 0.45
C ARG A 265 -22.93 12.61 1.20
N LEU A 266 -23.76 13.62 0.99
CA LEU A 266 -23.62 14.91 1.67
C LEU A 266 -24.88 15.27 2.43
N ASN A 267 -24.70 15.88 3.59
CA ASN A 267 -25.73 16.66 4.23
C ASN A 267 -25.79 18.04 3.55
N ARG A 268 -26.95 18.39 2.98
CA ARG A 268 -27.13 19.65 2.25
C ARG A 268 -26.89 20.89 3.10
N ALA A 269 -27.37 20.89 4.34
CA ALA A 269 -27.19 22.02 5.25
C ALA A 269 -25.71 22.23 5.58
N ALA A 270 -24.96 21.14 5.76
CA ALA A 270 -23.51 21.21 5.94
C ALA A 270 -22.79 21.78 4.70
N LEU A 271 -23.14 21.32 3.50
CA LEU A 271 -22.56 21.84 2.25
C LEU A 271 -22.82 23.33 2.03
N ARG A 272 -24.01 23.81 2.40
CA ARG A 272 -24.37 25.24 2.25
C ARG A 272 -23.77 26.14 3.32
N GLY A 273 -23.06 25.57 4.29
CA GLY A 273 -22.48 26.31 5.41
C GLY A 273 -23.48 26.67 6.50
N ASP A 274 -24.70 26.12 6.46
CA ASP A 274 -25.69 26.26 7.54
C ASP A 274 -25.22 25.53 8.82
N VAL A 275 -24.30 24.58 8.66
CA VAL A 275 -23.51 23.95 9.72
C VAL A 275 -22.03 24.16 9.39
N THR A 276 -21.24 24.66 10.35
CA THR A 276 -19.81 24.94 10.14
C THR A 276 -19.03 23.64 9.86
N THR A 277 -18.83 23.33 8.59
CA THR A 277 -18.04 22.17 8.14
C THR A 277 -17.10 22.55 6.98
N PRO A 278 -16.18 23.52 7.14
CA PRO A 278 -15.29 23.93 6.04
C PRO A 278 -14.47 22.76 5.48
N GLY A 279 -14.36 22.68 4.16
CA GLY A 279 -13.66 21.60 3.47
C GLY A 279 -14.35 20.25 3.64
N LEU A 280 -15.68 20.26 3.61
CA LEU A 280 -16.49 19.04 3.66
C LEU A 280 -16.28 18.22 2.39
N VAL A 281 -16.39 18.86 1.23
CA VAL A 281 -16.26 18.16 -0.06
C VAL A 281 -14.83 17.68 -0.23
N SER A 282 -13.84 18.50 0.13
CA SER A 282 -12.44 18.06 0.08
C SER A 282 -12.16 16.86 1.00
N HIS A 283 -12.76 16.83 2.20
CA HIS A 283 -12.67 15.70 3.13
C HIS A 283 -13.24 14.43 2.51
N GLU A 284 -14.48 14.49 2.01
CA GLU A 284 -15.14 13.32 1.46
C GLU A 284 -14.49 12.85 0.14
N LEU A 285 -14.03 13.78 -0.72
CA LEU A 285 -13.34 13.43 -1.95
C LEU A 285 -12.02 12.71 -1.68
N LEU A 286 -11.22 13.11 -0.68
CA LEU A 286 -10.03 12.33 -0.29
C LEU A 286 -10.39 10.91 0.15
N HIS A 287 -11.56 10.70 0.78
CA HIS A 287 -12.03 9.35 1.06
C HIS A 287 -12.39 8.55 -0.19
N THR A 288 -13.00 9.18 -1.20
CA THR A 288 -13.25 8.54 -2.51
C THR A 288 -11.96 8.22 -3.27
N LEU A 289 -10.87 8.93 -3.00
CA LEU A 289 -9.54 8.63 -3.55
C LEU A 289 -8.82 7.49 -2.80
N GLY A 290 -9.40 6.97 -1.72
CA GLY A 290 -8.86 5.84 -0.96
C GLY A 290 -8.12 6.21 0.33
N PHE A 291 -8.13 7.49 0.75
CA PHE A 291 -7.47 7.92 1.98
C PHE A 291 -8.40 7.83 3.18
N GLY A 292 -7.89 7.43 4.34
CA GLY A 292 -8.64 7.35 5.60
C GLY A 292 -8.50 8.61 6.46
N HIS A 293 -9.00 8.56 7.69
CA HIS A 293 -8.79 9.63 8.66
C HIS A 293 -7.38 9.61 9.27
N THR A 294 -6.94 10.74 9.80
CA THR A 294 -5.71 10.84 10.59
C THR A 294 -5.93 11.60 11.90
N CYS A 295 -5.13 11.28 12.91
CA CYS A 295 -4.93 12.15 14.08
C CYS A 295 -3.45 12.46 14.29
N ALA A 296 -2.62 12.19 13.29
CA ALA A 296 -1.20 12.36 13.42
C ALA A 296 -0.77 13.79 13.10
N TRP A 297 -1.39 14.47 12.13
CA TRP A 297 -1.08 15.85 11.73
C TRP A 297 -2.36 16.66 11.51
N ARG A 298 -2.20 17.98 11.30
CA ARG A 298 -3.32 18.86 10.97
C ARG A 298 -3.77 18.57 9.53
N SER A 299 -5.02 18.16 9.35
CA SER A 299 -5.50 17.56 8.10
C SER A 299 -6.94 17.94 7.80
N VAL A 300 -7.29 18.01 6.51
CA VAL A 300 -8.69 18.09 6.08
C VAL A 300 -9.46 16.82 6.42
N VAL A 301 -8.78 15.66 6.46
CA VAL A 301 -9.35 14.37 6.89
C VAL A 301 -9.01 14.02 8.35
N ALA A 302 -8.80 15.03 9.20
CA ALA A 302 -8.68 14.77 10.63
C ALA A 302 -9.97 14.14 11.19
N ASP A 303 -9.85 13.12 12.05
CA ASP A 303 -11.02 12.53 12.72
C ASP A 303 -11.60 13.54 13.72
N VAL A 304 -12.68 14.21 13.32
CA VAL A 304 -13.33 15.27 14.12
C VAL A 304 -13.90 14.78 15.46
N ARG A 305 -14.14 13.48 15.63
CA ARG A 305 -14.64 12.91 16.89
C ARG A 305 -13.51 12.64 17.88
N ARG A 306 -12.29 12.43 17.38
CA ARG A 306 -11.12 12.02 18.19
C ARG A 306 -10.08 13.11 18.35
N CYS A 307 -9.83 13.87 17.30
CA CYS A 307 -8.83 14.92 17.25
C CYS A 307 -9.36 16.19 16.53
N PRO A 308 -10.46 16.80 17.04
CA PRO A 308 -11.07 17.98 16.40
C PRO A 308 -10.11 19.16 16.25
N TYR A 309 -9.13 19.30 17.16
CA TYR A 309 -8.11 20.35 17.12
C TYR A 309 -7.13 20.23 15.95
N LEU A 310 -7.10 19.08 15.26
CA LEU A 310 -6.29 18.86 14.05
C LEU A 310 -7.07 19.12 12.76
N ARG A 311 -8.37 19.46 12.82
CA ARG A 311 -9.15 19.73 11.62
C ARG A 311 -8.64 21.00 10.92
N ALA A 312 -8.26 20.85 9.65
CA ALA A 312 -8.05 21.95 8.73
C ALA A 312 -9.31 22.22 7.91
N SER A 313 -9.50 23.43 7.39
CA SER A 313 -10.61 23.78 6.49
C SER A 313 -10.37 23.40 5.03
N SER A 314 -9.14 23.02 4.69
CA SER A 314 -8.69 22.62 3.35
C SER A 314 -7.51 21.65 3.50
N ALA A 315 -7.17 20.95 2.41
CA ALA A 315 -6.03 20.02 2.40
C ALA A 315 -4.74 20.76 2.80
N THR A 316 -3.96 20.15 3.68
CA THR A 316 -2.69 20.71 4.16
C THR A 316 -1.49 20.18 3.36
N GLU A 317 -0.30 20.74 3.58
CA GLU A 317 0.92 20.26 2.92
C GLU A 317 1.22 18.77 3.22
N ASP A 318 0.95 18.30 4.44
CA ASP A 318 1.04 16.88 4.78
C ASP A 318 0.03 16.07 3.94
N ASP A 319 -1.23 16.50 3.86
CA ASP A 319 -2.25 15.80 3.07
C ASP A 319 -1.79 15.64 1.60
N VAL A 320 -1.30 16.72 0.98
CA VAL A 320 -0.80 16.69 -0.40
C VAL A 320 0.43 15.78 -0.55
N ALA A 321 1.41 15.90 0.34
CA ALA A 321 2.62 15.08 0.27
C ALA A 321 2.34 13.57 0.38
N TYR A 322 1.44 13.15 1.28
CA TYR A 322 1.08 11.73 1.39
C TYR A 322 0.19 11.26 0.23
N VAL A 323 -0.63 12.12 -0.36
CA VAL A 323 -1.40 11.80 -1.59
C VAL A 323 -0.46 11.58 -2.78
N GLU A 324 0.47 12.52 -3.02
CA GLU A 324 1.46 12.40 -4.10
C GLU A 324 2.36 11.17 -3.92
N LEU A 325 2.88 10.95 -2.70
CA LEU A 325 3.70 9.77 -2.40
C LEU A 325 2.94 8.46 -2.65
N ALA A 326 1.67 8.39 -2.28
CA ALA A 326 0.83 7.23 -2.54
C ALA A 326 0.61 7.00 -4.04
N ALA A 327 0.36 8.07 -4.81
CA ALA A 327 0.22 8.00 -6.26
C ALA A 327 1.51 7.52 -6.95
N GLU A 328 2.66 8.07 -6.56
CA GLU A 328 3.97 7.66 -7.07
C GLU A 328 4.25 6.18 -6.79
N ILE A 329 4.09 5.75 -5.53
CA ILE A 329 4.32 4.34 -5.16
C ILE A 329 3.40 3.43 -5.96
N ARG A 330 2.13 3.76 -6.12
CA ARG A 330 1.20 2.97 -6.94
C ARG A 330 1.63 2.91 -8.41
N SER A 331 2.09 4.03 -8.97
CA SER A 331 2.61 4.07 -10.33
C SER A 331 3.80 3.11 -10.48
N LEU A 332 4.78 3.21 -9.59
CA LEU A 332 5.98 2.34 -9.60
C LEU A 332 5.63 0.86 -9.43
N LEU A 333 4.70 0.52 -8.53
CA LEU A 333 4.24 -0.86 -8.33
C LEU A 333 3.58 -1.42 -9.59
N ARG A 334 2.83 -0.61 -10.35
CA ARG A 334 2.19 -1.03 -11.60
C ARG A 334 3.14 -1.13 -12.77
N GLU A 335 3.90 -0.07 -13.02
CA GLU A 335 4.78 0.06 -14.20
C GLU A 335 5.95 -0.92 -14.16
N ARG A 336 6.44 -1.22 -12.95
CA ARG A 336 7.59 -2.12 -12.78
C ARG A 336 7.18 -3.55 -12.46
N HIS A 337 5.92 -3.76 -12.05
CA HIS A 337 5.47 -4.97 -11.36
C HIS A 337 6.05 -5.09 -9.94
N GLY A 338 6.28 -3.93 -9.32
CA GLY A 338 6.72 -3.81 -7.95
C GLY A 338 5.75 -4.50 -6.99
N ARG A 339 6.29 -5.08 -5.91
CA ARG A 339 5.47 -5.85 -4.96
C ARG A 339 5.54 -5.33 -3.54
N TRP A 340 6.62 -4.65 -3.20
CA TRP A 340 6.98 -4.34 -1.82
C TRP A 340 7.28 -2.86 -1.69
N ALA A 341 6.54 -2.15 -0.84
CA ALA A 341 6.74 -0.72 -0.60
C ALA A 341 6.45 -0.38 0.88
N LEU A 342 5.31 0.27 1.14
CA LEU A 342 4.95 0.87 2.42
C LEU A 342 4.96 -0.13 3.59
N GLU A 343 4.42 -1.32 3.40
CA GLU A 343 4.30 -2.36 4.43
C GLU A 343 5.65 -3.01 4.71
N ALA A 344 6.51 -3.15 3.69
CA ALA A 344 7.88 -3.60 3.90
C ALA A 344 8.66 -2.56 4.71
N ALA A 345 8.48 -1.27 4.41
CA ALA A 345 9.08 -0.19 5.17
C ALA A 345 8.57 -0.14 6.62
N LEU A 346 7.26 -0.27 6.82
CA LEU A 346 6.65 -0.30 8.14
C LEU A 346 7.13 -1.53 8.95
N ALA A 347 7.24 -2.70 8.32
CA ALA A 347 7.71 -3.93 8.96
C ALA A 347 9.18 -3.84 9.43
N ALA A 348 9.98 -2.94 8.86
CA ALA A 348 11.34 -2.67 9.32
C ALA A 348 11.40 -1.79 10.57
N MET A 349 10.37 -0.96 10.82
CA MET A 349 10.36 -0.02 11.95
C MET A 349 10.24 -0.73 13.31
N ASP A 350 9.59 -1.90 13.34
CA ASP A 350 9.40 -2.69 14.57
C ASP A 350 10.55 -3.67 14.86
N ALA A 351 11.56 -3.76 13.98
CA ALA A 351 12.63 -4.74 14.10
C ALA A 351 13.85 -4.16 14.86
N PRO A 352 14.58 -4.99 15.63
CA PRO A 352 15.89 -4.60 16.15
C PRO A 352 16.83 -4.26 14.96
N PRO A 353 17.76 -3.30 15.13
CA PRO A 353 18.64 -2.87 14.05
C PRO A 353 19.41 -4.06 13.46
N ALA A 354 19.68 -4.00 12.16
CA ALA A 354 20.48 -5.01 11.46
C ALA A 354 21.81 -5.24 12.21
N PRO A 355 22.31 -6.50 12.27
CA PRO A 355 23.58 -6.77 12.94
C PRO A 355 24.68 -5.92 12.32
N ALA A 356 25.46 -5.24 13.17
CA ALA A 356 26.56 -4.41 12.73
C ALA A 356 27.47 -5.22 11.79
N VAL A 357 27.69 -4.71 10.58
CA VAL A 357 28.58 -5.32 9.60
C VAL A 357 29.95 -5.42 10.25
N ALA A 358 30.37 -6.64 10.59
CA ALA A 358 31.75 -6.90 10.97
C ALA A 358 32.58 -6.66 9.71
N VAL A 359 33.19 -5.48 9.62
CA VAL A 359 34.22 -5.19 8.61
C VAL A 359 35.29 -6.24 8.81
N ARG A 360 35.30 -7.28 7.95
CA ARG A 360 36.44 -8.18 7.87
C ARG A 360 37.58 -7.34 7.33
N SER A 361 38.51 -6.95 8.21
CA SER A 361 39.79 -6.42 7.76
C SER A 361 40.50 -7.54 7.01
N GLU A 362 40.50 -7.48 5.68
CA GLU A 362 41.49 -8.17 4.87
C GLU A 362 42.84 -7.48 5.09
N ALA A 363 43.48 -7.82 6.21
CA ALA A 363 44.86 -7.51 6.48
C ALA A 363 45.55 -8.84 6.81
N GLY A 364 46.09 -9.48 5.79
CA GLY A 364 46.89 -10.70 5.98
C GLY A 364 47.09 -11.50 4.71
N ARG A 365 47.89 -10.98 3.77
CA ARG A 365 48.93 -11.74 3.05
C ARG A 365 49.94 -10.79 2.41
#